data_AF-A0A2M8EE94-F1
#
_entry.id   AF-A0A2M8EE94-F1
#
_cell.length_a   1.000
_cell.length_b   1.000
_cell.length_c   1.000
_cell.angle_alpha   90.00
_cell.angle_beta   90.00
_cell.angle_gamma   90.00
#
_symmetry.space_group_name_H-M   'P 1'
#
loop_
_entity.id
_entity.type
_entity.pdbx_description
1 polymer ?
#
loop_
_entity_poly.entity_id
_entity_poly.type
_entity_poly.pdbx_seq_one_letter_code
_entity_poly.pdbx_strand_id
1 'polypeptide(L)'
;MTLRVVIACCVLFFTGCAATNSGVVPVGNGTYMVSRQAGAFPSGKEPLLAEALTEANVMCAGLLKTIKIITTNENMQAIGNFPKASVVFSCE
;
A
#
# COMPACT_ATOMS: atom_id res chain seq x y z
N MET A 1 -14.21 15.41 41.17
CA MET A 1 -12.87 15.01 40.66
C MET A 1 -12.90 13.70 39.85
N THR A 2 -13.96 12.90 39.95
CA THR A 2 -14.09 11.58 39.28
C THR A 2 -14.50 11.66 37.80
N LEU A 3 -15.35 12.63 37.41
CA LEU A 3 -15.88 12.73 36.04
C LEU A 3 -14.82 13.11 34.98
N ARG A 4 -13.84 13.96 35.35
CA ARG A 4 -12.73 14.36 34.46
C ARG A 4 -11.80 13.18 34.13
N VAL A 5 -11.64 12.24 35.07
CA VAL A 5 -10.78 11.06 34.91
C VAL A 5 -11.42 10.03 33.98
N VAL A 6 -12.75 9.85 34.07
CA VAL A 6 -13.50 8.95 33.17
C VAL A 6 -13.46 9.45 31.73
N ILE A 7 -13.61 10.76 31.51
CA ILE A 7 -13.53 11.37 30.17
C ILE A 7 -12.10 11.26 29.62
N ALA A 8 -11.07 11.45 30.44
CA ALA A 8 -9.68 11.32 30.02
C ALA A 8 -9.30 9.88 29.63
N CYS A 9 -9.89 8.86 30.28
CA CYS A 9 -9.62 7.45 29.99
C CYS A 9 -10.17 6.99 28.63
N CYS A 10 -11.32 7.55 28.20
CA CYS A 10 -11.99 7.13 26.96
C CYS A 10 -11.26 7.59 25.68
N VAL A 11 -10.48 8.69 25.75
CA VAL A 11 -9.79 9.27 24.58
C VAL A 11 -8.55 8.46 24.16
N LEU A 12 -8.03 7.57 25.02
CA LEU A 12 -6.82 6.79 24.75
C LEU A 12 -7.04 5.53 23.90
N PHE A 13 -8.29 5.18 23.57
CA PHE A 13 -8.60 3.93 22.84
C PHE A 13 -8.67 4.06 21.31
N PHE A 14 -8.44 5.25 20.74
CA PHE A 14 -8.55 5.47 19.29
C PHE A 14 -7.21 5.58 18.54
N THR A 15 -6.10 5.08 19.09
CA THR A 15 -4.89 4.87 18.29
C THR A 15 -4.93 3.49 17.62
N GLY A 16 -5.79 3.36 16.60
CA GLY A 16 -5.79 2.20 15.71
C GLY A 16 -4.47 2.15 14.95
N CYS A 17 -3.70 1.08 15.15
CA CYS A 17 -2.43 0.88 14.47
C CYS A 17 -2.66 0.53 12.99
N ALA A 18 -1.77 1.08 12.16
CA ALA A 18 -1.85 1.23 10.72
C ALA A 18 -2.16 -0.06 9.92
N ALA A 19 -3.01 0.09 8.90
CA ALA A 19 -3.00 -0.84 7.77
C ALA A 19 -1.61 -0.78 7.12
N THR A 20 -0.88 -1.88 7.16
CA THR A 20 0.41 -2.03 6.50
C THR A 20 0.19 -2.05 4.99
N ASN A 21 0.05 -0.89 4.37
CA ASN A 21 0.30 -0.74 2.94
C ASN A 21 1.81 -0.87 2.75
N SER A 22 2.24 -1.94 2.11
CA SER A 22 3.63 -2.09 1.68
C SER A 22 3.93 -1.00 0.67
N GLY A 23 4.57 0.07 1.13
CA GLY A 23 5.07 1.14 0.28
C GLY A 23 6.15 0.65 -0.69
N VAL A 24 6.63 1.55 -1.53
CA VAL A 24 7.68 1.25 -2.51
C VAL A 24 8.96 0.77 -1.81
N VAL A 25 9.45 -0.41 -2.20
CA VAL A 25 10.70 -1.01 -1.73
C VAL A 25 11.75 -1.06 -2.86
N PRO A 26 13.02 -0.74 -2.61
CA PRO A 26 14.07 -0.90 -3.60
C PRO A 26 14.43 -2.40 -3.77
N VAL A 27 14.48 -2.88 -5.01
CA VAL A 27 14.87 -4.27 -5.34
C VAL A 27 16.36 -4.35 -5.71
N GLY A 28 16.98 -3.22 -6.06
CA GLY A 28 18.39 -3.10 -6.43
C GLY A 28 18.56 -2.65 -7.89
N ASN A 29 19.78 -2.23 -8.27
CA ASN A 29 20.09 -1.80 -9.65
C ASN A 29 19.19 -0.67 -10.21
N GLY A 30 18.70 0.24 -9.35
CA GLY A 30 17.79 1.32 -9.75
C GLY A 30 16.35 0.85 -10.03
N THR A 31 16.01 -0.36 -9.59
CA THR A 31 14.67 -0.92 -9.69
C THR A 31 13.97 -0.92 -8.33
N TYR A 32 12.67 -0.77 -8.38
CA TYR A 32 11.77 -0.62 -7.25
C TYR A 32 10.60 -1.57 -7.43
N MET A 33 9.99 -1.96 -6.32
CA MET A 33 8.81 -2.80 -6.30
C MET A 33 7.79 -2.19 -5.37
N VAL A 34 6.54 -2.27 -5.77
CA VAL A 34 5.39 -1.89 -4.95
C VAL A 34 4.40 -3.03 -5.01
N SER A 35 3.82 -3.37 -3.86
CA SER A 35 2.81 -4.42 -3.79
C SER A 35 1.60 -3.93 -3.00
N ARG A 36 0.43 -4.31 -3.48
CA ARG A 36 -0.87 -4.01 -2.88
C ARG A 36 -1.62 -5.31 -2.66
N GLN A 37 -2.18 -5.44 -1.46
CA GLN A 37 -2.99 -6.58 -1.05
C GLN A 37 -4.34 -6.05 -0.60
N ALA A 38 -5.44 -6.62 -1.09
CA ALA A 38 -6.74 -6.29 -0.51
C ALA A 38 -6.81 -6.87 0.91
N GLY A 39 -7.16 -6.04 1.88
CA GLY A 39 -7.49 -6.51 3.23
C GLY A 39 -8.75 -7.37 3.24
N ALA A 40 -9.07 -7.96 4.41
CA ALA A 40 -10.30 -8.74 4.59
C ALA A 40 -11.60 -7.96 4.33
N PHE A 41 -11.51 -6.63 4.36
CA PHE A 41 -12.58 -5.71 4.00
C PHE A 41 -12.01 -4.65 3.04
N PRO A 42 -11.96 -4.90 1.72
CA PRO A 42 -11.51 -3.89 0.77
C PRO A 42 -12.54 -2.75 0.71
N SER A 43 -12.19 -1.61 1.27
CA SER A 43 -13.00 -0.39 1.18
C SER A 43 -12.92 0.28 -0.20
N GLY A 44 -11.98 -0.16 -1.05
CA GLY A 44 -11.75 0.36 -2.40
C GLY A 44 -12.35 -0.55 -3.48
N LYS A 45 -12.90 0.08 -4.55
CA LYS A 45 -13.38 -0.61 -5.75
C LYS A 45 -12.32 -0.71 -6.85
N GLU A 46 -11.14 -0.12 -6.62
CA GLU A 46 -10.09 -0.02 -7.62
C GLU A 46 -9.28 -1.32 -7.72
N PRO A 47 -8.83 -1.70 -8.92
CA PRO A 47 -7.94 -2.85 -9.08
C PRO A 47 -6.64 -2.63 -8.30
N LEU A 48 -6.21 -3.61 -7.51
CA LEU A 48 -4.98 -3.53 -6.71
C LEU A 48 -3.75 -3.19 -7.57
N LEU A 49 -3.73 -3.65 -8.82
CA LEU A 49 -2.68 -3.33 -9.78
C LEU A 49 -2.69 -1.84 -10.15
N ALA A 50 -3.86 -1.24 -10.39
CA ALA A 50 -3.96 0.17 -10.75
C ALA A 50 -3.47 1.07 -9.62
N GLU A 51 -3.76 0.70 -8.37
CA GLU A 51 -3.28 1.41 -7.19
C GLU A 51 -1.75 1.29 -7.04
N ALA A 52 -1.19 0.09 -7.25
CA ALA A 52 0.24 -0.14 -7.27
C ALA A 52 0.95 0.66 -8.39
N LEU A 53 0.36 0.70 -9.59
CA LEU A 53 0.87 1.51 -10.72
C LEU A 53 0.84 3.00 -10.41
N THR A 54 -0.22 3.48 -9.76
CA THR A 54 -0.36 4.89 -9.38
C THR A 54 0.73 5.29 -8.38
N GLU A 55 0.97 4.47 -7.36
CA GLU A 55 2.04 4.72 -6.38
C GLU A 55 3.43 4.69 -7.03
N ALA A 56 3.68 3.74 -7.95
CA ALA A 56 4.92 3.70 -8.71
C ALA A 56 5.13 4.97 -9.55
N ASN A 57 4.07 5.47 -10.20
CA ASN A 57 4.12 6.69 -10.99
C ASN A 57 4.37 7.93 -10.12
N VAL A 58 3.70 8.04 -8.96
CA VAL A 58 3.94 9.12 -8.00
C VAL A 58 5.39 9.15 -7.53
N MET A 59 6.00 7.98 -7.30
CA MET A 59 7.41 7.90 -6.92
C MET A 59 8.32 8.45 -8.02
N CYS A 60 8.18 8.00 -9.28
CA CYS A 60 9.01 8.49 -10.38
C CYS A 60 8.75 9.97 -10.71
N ALA A 61 7.50 10.43 -10.61
CA ALA A 61 7.15 11.83 -10.78
C ALA A 61 7.83 12.73 -9.74
N GLY A 62 7.98 12.24 -8.49
CA GLY A 62 8.77 12.92 -7.46
C GLY A 62 10.25 13.06 -7.78
N LEU A 63 10.77 12.22 -8.70
CA LEU A 63 12.13 12.28 -9.21
C LEU A 63 12.26 13.03 -10.55
N LEU A 64 11.17 13.67 -11.03
CA LEU A 64 11.08 14.28 -12.37
C LEU A 64 11.38 13.28 -13.50
N LYS A 65 11.04 12.01 -13.28
CA LYS A 65 11.26 10.90 -14.20
C LYS A 65 9.97 10.22 -14.58
N THR A 66 10.03 9.44 -15.65
CA THR A 66 8.93 8.62 -16.12
C THR A 66 9.02 7.21 -15.56
N ILE A 67 7.86 6.61 -15.31
CA ILE A 67 7.79 5.21 -14.89
C ILE A 67 8.08 4.28 -16.07
N LYS A 68 9.00 3.35 -15.86
CA LYS A 68 9.23 2.20 -16.74
C LYS A 68 8.82 0.93 -16.02
N ILE A 69 7.75 0.30 -16.51
CA ILE A 69 7.30 -1.00 -16.01
C ILE A 69 8.31 -2.07 -16.45
N ILE A 70 8.84 -2.81 -15.49
CA ILE A 70 9.71 -3.97 -15.76
C ILE A 70 8.85 -5.23 -15.76
N THR A 71 8.09 -5.45 -14.70
CA THR A 71 7.25 -6.64 -14.52
C THR A 71 6.02 -6.31 -13.69
N THR A 72 4.87 -6.87 -14.06
CA THR A 72 3.64 -6.86 -13.25
C THR A 72 3.28 -8.29 -12.86
N ASN A 73 2.96 -8.52 -11.59
CA ASN A 73 2.51 -9.80 -11.08
C ASN A 73 1.15 -9.62 -10.41
N GLU A 74 0.12 -10.24 -10.97
CA GLU A 74 -1.21 -10.30 -10.38
C GLU A 74 -1.48 -11.72 -9.93
N ASN A 75 -1.65 -11.92 -8.62
CA ASN A 75 -2.05 -13.19 -8.06
C ASN A 75 -3.51 -13.07 -7.61
N MET A 76 -4.44 -13.50 -8.47
CA MET A 76 -5.85 -13.65 -8.11
C MET A 76 -6.01 -14.87 -7.19
N GLN A 77 -6.80 -14.70 -6.13
CA GLN A 77 -6.87 -15.66 -5.02
C GLN A 77 -7.15 -17.11 -5.45
N ALA A 78 -6.42 -18.04 -4.84
CA ALA A 78 -6.94 -19.36 -4.49
C ALA A 78 -7.64 -19.30 -3.12
N ILE A 79 -8.60 -20.19 -2.86
CA ILE A 79 -9.37 -20.26 -1.60
C ILE A 79 -8.44 -20.14 -0.38
N GLY A 80 -8.61 -19.05 0.40
CA GLY A 80 -7.86 -18.79 1.63
C GLY A 80 -6.70 -17.78 1.53
N ASN A 81 -6.34 -17.30 0.32
CA ASN A 81 -5.34 -16.25 0.14
C ASN A 81 -6.00 -14.90 -0.16
N PHE A 82 -5.39 -13.76 0.12
CA PHE A 82 -5.90 -12.45 -0.31
C PHE A 82 -5.34 -12.08 -1.69
N PRO A 83 -6.06 -11.29 -2.51
CA PRO A 83 -5.58 -10.93 -3.84
C PRO A 83 -4.39 -9.99 -3.66
N LYS A 84 -3.33 -10.24 -4.41
CA LYS A 84 -2.09 -9.46 -4.36
C LYS A 84 -1.70 -9.04 -5.76
N ALA A 85 -1.41 -7.76 -5.93
CA ALA A 85 -0.80 -7.22 -7.15
C ALA A 85 0.54 -6.59 -6.79
N SER A 86 1.56 -6.87 -7.59
CA SER A 86 2.90 -6.31 -7.43
C SER A 86 3.41 -5.77 -8.75
N VAL A 87 4.08 -4.63 -8.70
CA VAL A 87 4.71 -3.99 -9.86
C VAL A 87 6.18 -3.78 -9.55
N VAL A 88 7.04 -4.26 -10.43
CA VAL A 88 8.48 -3.94 -10.46
C VAL A 88 8.70 -2.92 -11.55
N PHE A 89 9.35 -1.82 -11.22
CA PHE A 89 9.52 -0.66 -12.09
C PHE A 89 10.87 0.02 -11.86
N SER A 90 11.29 0.83 -12.82
CA SER A 90 12.41 1.77 -12.69
C SER A 90 11.94 3.17 -13.07
N CYS A 91 12.66 4.19 -12.61
CA CYS A 91 12.42 5.57 -13.02
C CYS A 91 13.49 6.01 -14.01
N GLU A 92 13.08 6.36 -15.22
CA GLU A 92 13.95 6.87 -16.29
C GLU A 92 13.60 8.29 -16.71
#